data_AF-A0A0W8E6L3-F1
#
_entry.id   AF-A0A0W8E6L3-F1
#
_cell.length_a   1.000
_cell.length_b   1.000
_cell.length_c   1.000
_cell.angle_alpha   90.00
_cell.angle_beta   90.00
_cell.angle_gamma   90.00
#
_symmetry.space_group_name_H-M   'P 1'
#
loop_
_entity.id
_entity.type
_entity.pdbx_description
1 polymer ?
#
loop_
_entity_poly.entity_id
_entity_poly.type
_entity_poly.pdbx_seq_one_letter_code
_entity_poly.pdbx_strand_id
1 'polypeptide(L)'
;MEMSLGYTDRAGPEKVKFWPVYLCFLIFGIIVPFSKAEFNLTTLLLSLFVSLLVGALAVNLMIMLFNAGNSDLRQTSSQFAREAVSTGMLFMIPFTILAILAQFILGWNAVMPFASAAIMTTAATAGTEVMKKGAQGIKNLLIPTALAFVLSTGWMMLIGILP
;
A
#
# COMPACT_ATOMS: atom_id res chain seq x y z
N MET A 1 32.43 22.94 -11.81
CA MET A 1 31.87 22.50 -10.52
C MET A 1 30.69 21.59 -10.81
N GLU A 2 30.96 20.30 -10.96
CA GLU A 2 29.92 19.28 -11.08
C GLU A 2 29.43 18.97 -9.67
N MET A 3 28.16 19.29 -9.39
CA MET A 3 27.49 18.82 -8.19
C MET A 3 27.26 17.31 -8.33
N SER A 4 28.21 16.54 -7.81
CA SER A 4 27.99 15.14 -7.46
C SER A 4 26.94 15.09 -6.35
N LEU A 5 25.68 14.98 -6.75
CA LEU A 5 24.57 14.67 -5.85
C LEU A 5 24.77 13.23 -5.40
N GLY A 6 25.34 13.09 -4.20
CA GLY A 6 25.59 11.81 -3.57
C GLY A 6 24.30 11.01 -3.42
N TYR A 7 24.28 9.84 -4.05
CA TYR A 7 23.69 8.62 -3.51
C TYR A 7 24.23 7.41 -4.29
N THR A 8 25.54 7.23 -4.26
CA THR A 8 26.17 5.96 -4.60
C THR A 8 26.57 5.24 -3.32
N ASP A 9 25.59 4.92 -2.48
CA ASP A 9 25.79 3.82 -1.54
C ASP A 9 25.24 2.55 -2.15
N ARG A 10 26.19 1.75 -2.64
CA ARG A 10 26.02 0.35 -3.01
C ARG A 10 25.70 -0.43 -1.73
N ALA A 11 24.46 -0.35 -1.25
CA ALA A 11 23.92 -1.44 -0.45
C ALA A 11 23.77 -2.64 -1.40
N GLY A 12 24.31 -3.80 -1.03
CA GLY A 12 24.05 -5.06 -1.74
C GLY A 12 22.54 -5.32 -1.84
N PRO A 13 22.08 -6.37 -2.54
CA PRO A 13 20.66 -6.63 -2.71
C PRO A 13 20.05 -7.04 -1.36
N GLU A 14 19.77 -6.07 -0.49
CA GLU A 14 18.92 -6.27 0.66
C GLU A 14 17.58 -6.72 0.11
N LYS A 15 17.17 -7.93 0.51
CA LYS A 15 15.86 -8.45 0.13
C LYS A 15 14.82 -7.42 0.53
N VAL A 16 14.16 -6.84 -0.46
CA VAL A 16 13.05 -5.89 -0.26
C VAL A 16 12.00 -6.54 0.65
N LYS A 17 11.71 -5.91 1.79
CA LYS A 17 10.88 -6.46 2.87
C LYS A 17 9.46 -5.88 2.80
N PHE A 18 8.48 -6.69 2.40
CA PHE A 18 7.06 -6.29 2.35
C PHE A 18 6.27 -6.61 3.63
N TRP A 19 6.88 -7.25 4.63
CA TRP A 19 6.17 -7.63 5.87
C TRP A 19 5.50 -6.45 6.60
N PRO A 20 6.03 -5.19 6.63
CA PRO A 20 5.34 -4.10 7.31
C PRO A 20 4.01 -3.75 6.64
N VAL A 21 3.95 -3.87 5.31
CA VAL A 21 2.74 -3.64 4.51
C VAL A 21 1.68 -4.67 4.87
N TYR A 22 2.04 -5.95 4.86
CA TYR A 22 1.10 -7.02 5.20
C TYR A 22 0.62 -6.93 6.64
N LEU A 23 1.47 -6.48 7.57
CA LEU A 23 1.03 -6.18 8.92
C LEU A 23 0.02 -5.03 8.98
N CYS A 24 0.20 -3.97 8.20
CA CYS A 24 -0.79 -2.88 8.13
C CYS A 24 -2.16 -3.40 7.64
N PHE A 25 -2.17 -4.21 6.58
CA PHE A 25 -3.40 -4.84 6.08
C PHE A 25 -4.02 -5.81 7.09
N LEU A 26 -3.21 -6.61 7.79
CA LEU A 26 -3.68 -7.47 8.89
C LEU A 26 -4.36 -6.65 9.97
N ILE A 27 -3.74 -5.56 10.42
CA ILE A 27 -4.30 -4.67 11.43
C ILE A 27 -5.63 -4.10 10.93
N PHE A 28 -5.70 -3.56 9.71
CA PHE A 28 -6.98 -3.09 9.16
C PHE A 28 -8.05 -4.18 9.16
N GLY A 29 -7.70 -5.42 8.79
CA GLY A 29 -8.61 -6.56 8.84
C GLY A 29 -9.08 -6.91 10.26
N ILE A 30 -8.20 -6.86 11.26
CA ILE A 30 -8.53 -7.16 12.66
C ILE A 30 -9.50 -6.11 13.23
N ILE A 31 -9.36 -4.85 12.83
CA ILE A 31 -10.17 -3.77 13.42
C ILE A 31 -11.61 -3.78 12.87
N VAL A 32 -11.83 -4.23 11.63
CA VAL A 32 -13.15 -4.27 10.97
C VAL A 32 -14.31 -4.83 11.83
N PRO A 33 -14.23 -6.01 12.49
CA PRO A 33 -15.34 -6.51 13.28
C PRO A 33 -15.67 -5.64 14.51
N PHE A 34 -14.70 -4.89 15.04
CA PHE A 34 -14.93 -3.95 16.14
C PHE A 34 -15.63 -2.67 15.68
N SER A 35 -15.64 -2.42 14.37
CA SER A 35 -16.43 -1.39 13.72
C SER A 35 -17.89 -1.81 13.49
N LYS A 36 -18.30 -3.03 13.83
CA LYS A 36 -19.71 -3.46 13.75
C LYS A 36 -20.39 -3.42 15.11
N ALA A 37 -21.72 -3.34 15.10
CA ALA A 37 -22.53 -3.33 16.33
C ALA A 37 -22.40 -4.64 17.13
N GLU A 38 -22.26 -5.76 16.44
CA GLU A 38 -22.08 -7.08 17.04
C GLU A 38 -20.77 -7.70 16.56
N PHE A 39 -19.98 -8.21 17.50
CA PHE A 39 -18.75 -8.92 17.18
C PHE A 39 -19.08 -10.33 16.68
N ASN A 40 -18.60 -10.66 15.49
CA ASN A 40 -18.78 -11.98 14.89
C ASN A 40 -17.42 -12.53 14.42
N LEU A 41 -17.10 -13.74 14.88
CA LEU A 41 -15.85 -14.43 14.55
C LEU A 41 -15.71 -14.70 13.05
N THR A 42 -16.83 -14.97 12.36
CA THR A 42 -16.84 -15.17 10.90
C THR A 42 -16.42 -13.89 10.18
N THR A 43 -16.90 -12.73 10.64
CA THR A 43 -16.52 -11.42 10.10
C THR A 43 -15.04 -11.15 10.30
N LEU A 44 -14.49 -11.48 11.47
CA LEU A 44 -13.05 -11.35 11.75
C LEU A 44 -12.21 -12.20 10.78
N LEU A 45 -12.57 -13.47 10.60
CA LEU A 45 -11.81 -14.37 9.72
C LEU A 45 -11.88 -13.93 8.25
N LEU A 46 -13.08 -13.53 7.79
CA LEU A 46 -13.26 -13.03 6.44
C LEU A 46 -12.57 -11.69 6.22
N SER A 47 -12.64 -10.75 7.16
CA SER A 47 -11.97 -9.45 7.04
C SER A 47 -10.45 -9.59 7.03
N LEU A 48 -9.89 -10.49 7.84
CA LEU A 48 -8.47 -10.85 7.80
C LEU A 48 -8.06 -11.39 6.43
N PHE A 49 -8.82 -12.36 5.91
CA PHE A 49 -8.54 -12.97 4.62
C PHE A 49 -8.63 -11.94 3.48
N VAL A 50 -9.70 -11.15 3.44
CA VAL A 50 -9.92 -10.10 2.42
C VAL A 50 -8.82 -9.05 2.48
N SER A 51 -8.44 -8.56 3.67
CA SER A 51 -7.40 -7.54 3.79
C SER A 51 -6.03 -8.05 3.36
N LEU A 52 -5.67 -9.29 3.71
CA LEU A 52 -4.43 -9.91 3.22
C LEU A 52 -4.44 -10.09 1.70
N LEU A 53 -5.55 -10.57 1.14
CA LEU A 53 -5.71 -10.76 -0.30
C LEU A 53 -5.58 -9.43 -1.05
N VAL A 54 -6.24 -8.37 -0.56
CA VAL A 54 -6.14 -7.03 -1.13
C VAL A 54 -4.72 -6.48 -0.98
N GLY A 55 -4.07 -6.67 0.17
CA GLY A 55 -2.67 -6.24 0.36
C GLY A 55 -1.70 -6.94 -0.59
N ALA A 56 -1.86 -8.25 -0.79
CA ALA A 56 -1.09 -9.01 -1.77
C ALA A 56 -1.37 -8.55 -3.20
N LEU A 57 -2.64 -8.32 -3.56
CA LEU A 57 -3.00 -7.77 -4.87
C LEU A 57 -2.40 -6.38 -5.08
N ALA A 58 -2.48 -5.48 -4.09
CA ALA A 58 -1.94 -4.14 -4.17
C ALA A 58 -0.44 -4.17 -4.48
N VAL A 59 0.34 -4.91 -3.70
CA VAL A 59 1.80 -5.04 -3.90
C VAL A 59 2.10 -5.59 -5.29
N ASN A 60 1.47 -6.72 -5.66
CA ASN A 60 1.79 -7.41 -6.91
C ASN A 60 1.36 -6.61 -8.14
N LEU A 61 0.17 -6.01 -8.14
CA LEU A 61 -0.32 -5.21 -9.25
C LEU A 61 0.50 -3.93 -9.41
N MET A 62 0.89 -3.26 -8.31
CA MET A 62 1.77 -2.09 -8.42
C MET A 62 3.13 -2.46 -9.03
N ILE A 63 3.77 -3.52 -8.54
CA ILE A 63 5.05 -4.00 -9.09
C ILE A 63 4.89 -4.34 -10.57
N MET A 64 3.81 -5.02 -10.94
CA MET A 64 3.53 -5.39 -12.33
C MET A 64 3.36 -4.15 -13.21
N LEU A 65 2.53 -3.19 -12.79
CA LEU A 65 2.24 -1.98 -13.55
C LEU A 65 3.49 -1.09 -13.71
N PHE A 66 4.31 -0.94 -12.67
CA PHE A 66 5.55 -0.17 -12.79
C PHE A 66 6.55 -0.83 -13.72
N ASN A 67 6.69 -2.17 -13.66
CA ASN A 67 7.56 -2.92 -14.55
C ASN A 67 7.08 -2.88 -16.01
N ALA A 68 5.77 -2.94 -16.24
CA ALA A 68 5.18 -2.86 -17.58
C ALA A 68 5.24 -1.43 -18.15
N GLY A 69 4.99 -0.43 -17.32
CA GLY A 69 5.00 0.98 -17.71
C GLY A 69 6.40 1.56 -17.96
N ASN A 70 7.45 0.91 -17.46
CA ASN A 70 8.84 1.38 -17.52
C ASN A 70 9.79 0.25 -17.91
N SER A 71 9.63 -0.28 -19.13
CA SER A 71 10.50 -1.33 -19.70
C SER A 71 11.97 -0.97 -19.66
N ASP A 72 12.30 0.29 -19.93
CA ASP A 72 13.68 0.75 -20.07
C ASP A 72 14.40 0.76 -18.71
N LEU A 73 13.69 1.16 -17.66
CA LEU A 73 14.19 1.10 -16.29
C LEU A 73 14.32 -0.32 -15.78
N ARG A 74 13.40 -1.21 -16.18
CA ARG A 74 13.45 -2.63 -15.81
C ARG A 74 14.71 -3.31 -16.36
N GLN A 75 15.20 -2.90 -17.54
CA GLN A 75 16.43 -3.42 -18.13
C GLN A 75 17.67 -2.96 -17.35
N THR A 76 17.66 -1.74 -16.83
CA THR A 76 18.78 -1.15 -16.08
C THR A 76 18.80 -1.59 -14.60
N SER A 77 17.63 -1.73 -13.98
CA SER A 77 17.50 -2.19 -12.59
C SER A 77 16.27 -3.08 -12.46
N SER A 78 16.47 -4.39 -12.31
CA SER A 78 15.35 -5.34 -12.20
C SER A 78 14.53 -5.21 -10.91
N GLN A 79 15.08 -4.56 -9.88
CA GLN A 79 14.46 -4.41 -8.56
C GLN A 79 13.82 -3.03 -8.32
N PHE A 80 13.97 -2.08 -9.25
CA PHE A 80 13.51 -0.69 -9.07
C PHE A 80 12.05 -0.58 -8.59
N ALA A 81 11.14 -1.36 -9.20
CA ALA A 81 9.72 -1.34 -8.90
C ALA A 81 9.43 -1.91 -7.51
N ARG A 82 10.13 -2.97 -7.10
CA ARG A 82 9.96 -3.56 -5.77
C ARG A 82 10.42 -2.62 -4.68
N GLU A 83 11.60 -2.02 -4.86
CA GLU A 83 12.14 -1.03 -3.93
C GLU A 83 11.20 0.17 -3.80
N ALA A 84 10.74 0.73 -4.92
CA ALA A 84 9.85 1.89 -4.90
C ALA A 84 8.49 1.59 -4.25
N VAL A 85 7.89 0.43 -4.55
CA VAL A 85 6.63 0.01 -3.91
C VAL A 85 6.82 -0.23 -2.42
N SER A 86 7.91 -0.90 -2.03
CA SER A 86 8.22 -1.15 -0.63
C SER A 86 8.40 0.15 0.15
N THR A 87 9.18 1.10 -0.39
CA THR A 87 9.39 2.41 0.23
C THR A 87 8.10 3.21 0.31
N GLY A 88 7.33 3.26 -0.79
CA GLY A 88 6.06 3.99 -0.82
C GLY A 88 5.02 3.43 0.14
N MET A 89 4.96 2.10 0.30
CA MET A 89 4.01 1.45 1.20
C MET A 89 4.33 1.58 2.69
N LEU A 90 5.53 2.01 3.07
CA LEU A 90 5.81 2.37 4.47
C LEU A 90 4.93 3.52 4.97
N PHE A 91 4.42 4.36 4.06
CA PHE A 91 3.47 5.41 4.41
C PHE A 91 2.11 4.88 4.87
N MET A 92 1.83 3.57 4.79
CA MET A 92 0.62 2.96 5.38
C MET A 92 0.65 2.97 6.91
N ILE A 93 1.85 2.93 7.51
CA ILE A 93 2.06 2.81 8.95
C ILE A 93 1.35 3.94 9.72
N PRO A 94 1.55 5.24 9.42
CA PRO A 94 0.86 6.31 10.14
C PRO A 94 -0.67 6.21 10.05
N PHE A 95 -1.24 5.85 8.90
CA PHE A 95 -2.70 5.67 8.77
C PHE A 95 -3.22 4.48 9.57
N THR A 96 -2.43 3.42 9.66
CA THR A 96 -2.76 2.23 10.45
C THR A 96 -2.79 2.58 11.94
N ILE A 97 -1.80 3.33 12.42
CA ILE A 97 -1.78 3.86 13.79
C ILE A 97 -3.00 4.74 14.04
N LEU A 98 -3.29 5.68 13.13
CA LEU A 98 -4.46 6.56 13.25
C LEU A 98 -5.78 5.78 13.28
N ALA A 99 -5.91 4.69 12.51
CA ALA A 99 -7.10 3.84 12.56
C ALA A 99 -7.28 3.13 13.91
N ILE A 100 -6.19 2.64 14.51
CA ILE A 100 -6.22 2.06 15.87
C ILE A 100 -6.66 3.11 16.88
N LEU A 101 -6.03 4.30 16.86
CA LEU A 101 -6.35 5.38 17.80
C LEU A 101 -7.82 5.82 17.63
N ALA A 102 -8.27 5.98 16.39
CA ALA A 102 -9.64 6.37 16.10
C ALA A 102 -10.64 5.33 16.63
N GLN A 103 -10.43 4.04 16.35
CA GLN A 103 -11.36 2.99 16.77
C GLN A 103 -11.37 2.80 18.29
N PHE A 104 -10.21 2.69 18.93
CA PHE A 104 -10.12 2.22 20.32
C PHE A 104 -9.97 3.33 21.36
N ILE A 105 -9.45 4.50 20.99
CA ILE A 105 -9.29 5.62 21.93
C ILE A 105 -10.42 6.64 21.76
N LEU A 106 -10.73 7.00 20.51
CA LEU A 106 -11.74 8.02 20.23
C LEU A 106 -13.15 7.45 20.06
N GLY A 107 -13.29 6.12 19.91
CA GLY A 107 -14.57 5.47 19.63
C GLY A 107 -15.14 5.82 18.25
N TRP A 108 -14.30 6.29 17.33
CA TRP A 108 -14.69 6.67 15.98
C TRP A 108 -14.62 5.47 15.05
N ASN A 109 -15.72 5.21 14.37
CA ASN A 109 -15.83 4.15 13.38
C ASN A 109 -15.21 4.59 12.04
N ALA A 110 -13.88 4.73 12.03
CA ALA A 110 -13.13 5.39 10.96
C ALA A 110 -12.13 4.47 10.25
N VAL A 111 -12.20 3.16 10.45
CA VAL A 111 -11.29 2.20 9.81
C VAL A 111 -11.33 2.31 8.29
N MET A 112 -12.53 2.41 7.71
CA MET A 112 -12.74 2.53 6.27
C MET A 112 -12.03 3.74 5.65
N PRO A 113 -12.26 4.99 6.12
CA PRO A 113 -11.56 6.15 5.55
C PRO A 113 -10.04 6.12 5.76
N PHE A 114 -9.54 5.59 6.89
CA PHE A 114 -8.09 5.47 7.10
C PHE A 114 -7.44 4.43 6.18
N ALA A 115 -8.07 3.27 5.99
CA ALA A 115 -7.58 2.26 5.05
C ALA A 115 -7.55 2.79 3.61
N SER A 116 -8.60 3.50 3.20
CA SER A 116 -8.67 4.13 1.88
C SER A 116 -7.57 5.19 1.68
N ALA A 117 -7.41 6.09 2.66
CA ALA A 117 -6.36 7.11 2.63
C ALA A 117 -4.96 6.49 2.61
N ALA A 118 -4.74 5.39 3.33
CA ALA A 118 -3.48 4.64 3.31
C ALA A 118 -3.16 4.11 1.92
N ILE A 119 -4.12 3.39 1.30
CA ILE A 119 -3.94 2.79 -0.04
C ILE A 119 -3.66 3.89 -1.08
N MET A 120 -4.44 4.98 -1.07
CA MET A 120 -4.27 6.10 -2.00
C MET A 120 -2.91 6.80 -1.83
N THR A 121 -2.54 7.13 -0.58
CA THR A 121 -1.29 7.84 -0.29
C THR A 121 -0.08 7.00 -0.68
N THR A 122 -0.09 5.72 -0.31
CA THR A 122 1.06 4.85 -0.56
C THR A 122 1.24 4.52 -2.02
N ALA A 123 0.15 4.43 -2.79
CA ALA A 123 0.24 4.28 -4.23
C ALA A 123 0.81 5.53 -4.90
N ALA A 124 0.37 6.73 -4.49
CA ALA A 124 0.94 7.99 -4.97
C ALA A 124 2.43 8.09 -4.61
N THR A 125 2.80 7.80 -3.37
CA THR A 125 4.20 7.83 -2.93
C THR A 125 5.05 6.82 -3.69
N ALA A 126 4.59 5.59 -3.89
CA ALA A 126 5.31 4.60 -4.69
C ALA A 126 5.50 5.07 -6.15
N GLY A 127 4.52 5.78 -6.74
CA GLY A 127 4.68 6.46 -8.02
C GLY A 127 5.81 7.49 -8.01
N THR A 128 5.88 8.32 -6.97
CA THR A 128 6.97 9.31 -6.81
C THR A 128 8.34 8.63 -6.59
N GLU A 129 8.40 7.51 -5.87
CA GLU A 129 9.63 6.74 -5.67
C GLU A 129 10.14 6.11 -6.98
N VAL A 130 9.23 5.66 -7.85
CA VAL A 130 9.59 5.20 -9.20
C VAL A 130 10.14 6.36 -10.04
N MET A 131 9.56 7.55 -9.93
CA MET A 131 10.05 8.74 -10.64
C MET A 131 11.44 9.17 -10.17
N LYS A 132 11.74 9.09 -8.87
CA LYS A 132 13.09 9.34 -8.32
C LYS A 132 14.15 8.38 -8.87
N LYS A 133 13.74 7.17 -9.24
CA LYS A 133 14.61 6.16 -9.88
C LYS A 133 14.79 6.37 -11.38
N GLY A 134 14.29 7.47 -11.95
CA GLY A 134 14.48 7.86 -13.35
C GLY A 134 13.25 7.65 -14.24
N ALA A 135 12.10 7.26 -13.66
CA ALA A 135 10.89 7.05 -14.46
C ALA A 135 10.24 8.37 -14.83
N GLN A 136 9.91 8.53 -16.12
CA GLN A 136 9.36 9.78 -16.63
C GLN A 136 7.89 9.64 -17.04
N GLY A 137 7.16 10.74 -16.88
CA GLY A 137 5.79 10.90 -17.33
C GLY A 137 4.73 10.74 -16.24
N ILE A 138 3.61 11.43 -16.44
CA ILE A 138 2.45 11.48 -15.53
C ILE A 138 1.80 10.09 -15.32
N LYS A 139 2.03 9.14 -16.22
CA LYS A 139 1.56 7.75 -16.12
C LYS A 139 2.01 7.07 -14.82
N ASN A 140 3.20 7.41 -14.31
CA ASN A 140 3.76 6.82 -13.08
C ASN A 140 3.04 7.31 -11.82
N LEU A 141 2.18 8.31 -11.94
CA LEU A 141 1.32 8.79 -10.86
C LEU A 141 -0.14 8.39 -11.11
N LEU A 142 -0.64 8.56 -12.34
CA LEU A 142 -2.03 8.25 -12.68
C LEU A 142 -2.37 6.76 -12.58
N ILE A 143 -1.54 5.88 -13.11
CA ILE A 143 -1.79 4.43 -13.11
C ILE A 143 -1.86 3.87 -11.68
N PRO A 144 -0.88 4.11 -10.79
CA PRO A 144 -0.96 3.60 -9.43
C PRO A 144 -2.11 4.23 -8.64
N THR A 145 -2.43 5.51 -8.83
CA THR A 145 -3.59 6.13 -8.16
C THR A 145 -4.92 5.57 -8.65
N ALA A 146 -5.07 5.31 -9.96
CA ALA A 146 -6.28 4.66 -10.48
C ALA A 146 -6.43 3.23 -9.95
N LEU A 147 -5.33 2.47 -9.88
CA LEU A 147 -5.32 1.15 -9.24
C LEU A 147 -5.71 1.26 -7.75
N ALA A 148 -5.15 2.22 -7.02
CA ALA A 148 -5.43 2.44 -5.61
C ALA A 148 -6.89 2.79 -5.37
N PHE A 149 -7.49 3.60 -6.23
CA PHE A 149 -8.92 3.89 -6.20
C PHE A 149 -9.74 2.60 -6.34
N VAL A 150 -9.48 1.79 -7.37
CA VAL A 150 -10.19 0.53 -7.58
C VAL A 150 -10.01 -0.44 -6.41
N LEU A 151 -8.79 -0.60 -5.91
CA LEU A 151 -8.50 -1.49 -4.77
C LEU A 151 -9.14 -1.00 -3.48
N SER A 152 -9.09 0.31 -3.21
CA SER A 152 -9.72 0.90 -2.03
C SER A 152 -11.23 0.74 -2.08
N THR A 153 -11.86 1.06 -3.22
CA THR A 153 -13.31 0.92 -3.38
C THR A 153 -13.72 -0.55 -3.31
N GLY A 154 -12.97 -1.45 -3.96
CA GLY A 154 -13.21 -2.88 -3.92
C GLY A 154 -13.12 -3.44 -2.50
N TRP A 155 -12.08 -3.07 -1.74
CA TRP A 155 -11.95 -3.48 -0.35
C TRP A 155 -13.11 -2.96 0.51
N MET A 156 -13.49 -1.68 0.38
CA MET A 156 -14.63 -1.12 1.13
C MET A 156 -15.94 -1.85 0.83
N MET A 157 -16.21 -2.17 -0.45
CA MET A 157 -17.39 -2.95 -0.83
C MET A 157 -17.34 -4.36 -0.23
N LEU A 158 -16.19 -5.05 -0.34
CA LEU A 158 -16.01 -6.39 0.20
C LEU A 158 -16.21 -6.43 1.72
N ILE A 159 -15.69 -5.45 2.46
CA ILE A 159 -15.89 -5.33 3.90
C ILE A 159 -17.34 -5.00 4.24
N GLY A 160 -17.97 -4.11 3.46
CA GLY A 160 -19.36 -3.70 3.67
C GLY A 160 -20.38 -4.83 3.51
N ILE A 161 -20.10 -5.83 2.69
CA ILE A 161 -20.97 -7.00 2.48
C ILE A 161 -20.69 -8.17 3.44
N LEU A 162 -19.65 -8.08 4.27
CA LEU A 162 -19.39 -9.14 5.26
C LEU A 162 -20.58 -9.25 6.21
N PRO A 163 -20.88 -10.45 6.74
CA PRO A 163 -21.89 -10.64 7.79
C PRO A 163 -21.54 -9.82 9.02
#